data_AF-A0A0J9VQT8-F1
#
_entry.id   AF-A0A0J9VQT8-F1
#
_cell.length_a   1.000
_cell.length_b   1.000
_cell.length_c   1.000
_cell.angle_alpha   90.00
_cell.angle_beta   90.00
_cell.angle_gamma   90.00
#
_symmetry.space_group_name_H-M   'P 1'
#
loop_
_entity.id
_entity.type
_entity.pdbx_description
1 polymer ?
#
loop_
_entity_poly.entity_id
_entity_poly.type
_entity_poly.pdbx_seq_one_letter_code
_entity_poly.pdbx_strand_id
1 'polypeptide(L)'
;MYDEFESPVERDPKINNYISLCHGFITVLKESKEQYNDFCMKLARNLGLYSEDRKITNPSHDRCNILYNWIYNSIKKYHIPDNIIKECFDEYDRIKKATGNIKCYYYTYNNTYEEPENILLLNIFKSYFETIKDIMNGDIDNYISSGHKYICEFVNIYNKMNSNYCLGKGPNGQKQQNTCGYLSTFKNNYNIFLLNQLKNKDKIISLDDDNSVYMNKCKSDKQKTVLPAEVHNEHPQFPHSRGGTRENLDIFSYQPTVGNYDTNTSISSTVSTAVGTVAGASSILALLYKVTQNYI
;
A
#
# COMPACT_ATOMS: atom_id res chain seq x y z
N MET A 1 5.36 11.90 -1.25
CA MET A 1 6.47 10.99 -1.60
C MET A 1 6.02 9.88 -2.55
N TYR A 2 4.89 9.19 -2.32
CA TYR A 2 4.36 8.23 -3.31
C TYR A 2 4.00 8.89 -4.65
N ASP A 3 3.34 10.06 -4.62
CA ASP A 3 2.93 10.80 -5.84
C ASP A 3 4.12 11.28 -6.70
N GLU A 4 5.31 11.41 -6.09
CA GLU A 4 6.54 11.71 -6.82
C GLU A 4 6.85 10.60 -7.84
N PHE A 5 6.55 9.34 -7.50
CA PHE A 5 6.83 8.20 -8.36
C PHE A 5 5.89 8.09 -9.55
N GLU A 6 4.68 8.63 -9.40
CA GLU A 6 3.69 8.76 -10.49
C GLU A 6 3.90 10.00 -11.36
N SER A 7 4.78 10.91 -10.95
CA SER A 7 4.95 12.17 -11.66
C SER A 7 5.33 11.93 -13.13
N PRO A 8 4.89 12.79 -14.07
CA PRO A 8 5.24 12.66 -15.48
C PRO A 8 6.76 12.82 -15.71
N VAL A 9 7.31 12.18 -16.74
CA VAL A 9 8.75 12.19 -17.06
C VAL A 9 9.13 13.18 -18.17
N GLU A 10 8.15 13.77 -18.85
CA GLU A 10 8.33 14.62 -20.04
C GLU A 10 9.09 15.92 -19.74
N ARG A 11 9.06 16.36 -18.48
CA ARG A 11 9.81 17.53 -18.01
C ARG A 11 11.18 17.20 -17.44
N ASP A 12 11.55 15.92 -17.38
CA ASP A 12 12.86 15.50 -16.88
C ASP A 12 13.96 15.78 -17.93
N PRO A 13 15.07 16.46 -17.57
CA PRO A 13 16.16 16.74 -18.50
C PRO A 13 16.78 15.48 -19.14
N LYS A 14 16.62 14.31 -18.50
CA LYS A 14 17.18 13.02 -18.95
C LYS A 14 16.16 12.17 -19.72
N ILE A 15 15.01 12.72 -20.12
CA ILE A 15 13.92 12.01 -20.83
C ILE A 15 14.41 11.19 -22.04
N ASN A 16 15.29 11.76 -22.87
CA ASN A 16 15.82 11.07 -24.05
C ASN A 16 16.61 9.79 -23.68
N ASN A 17 17.30 9.79 -22.53
CA ASN A 17 18.01 8.61 -22.04
C ASN A 17 17.02 7.53 -21.59
N TYR A 18 15.94 7.92 -20.89
CA TYR A 18 14.90 6.98 -20.49
C TYR A 18 14.19 6.36 -21.70
N ILE A 19 13.86 7.16 -22.72
CA ILE A 19 13.24 6.69 -23.97
C ILE A 19 14.14 5.64 -24.63
N SER A 20 15.43 5.97 -24.80
CA SER A 20 16.39 5.07 -25.45
C SER A 20 16.54 3.74 -24.68
N LEU A 21 16.69 3.83 -23.35
CA LEU A 21 16.79 2.67 -22.47
C LEU A 21 15.55 1.76 -22.58
N CYS A 22 14.36 2.36 -22.40
CA CYS A 22 13.10 1.62 -22.36
C CYS A 22 12.70 1.05 -23.72
N HIS A 23 13.02 1.74 -24.80
CA HIS A 23 12.88 1.18 -26.14
C HIS A 23 13.67 -0.11 -26.31
N GLY A 24 14.91 -0.16 -25.80
CA GLY A 24 15.72 -1.38 -25.80
C GLY A 24 15.07 -2.53 -25.03
N PHE A 25 14.46 -2.25 -23.88
CA PHE A 25 13.82 -3.30 -23.05
C PHE A 25 12.51 -3.80 -23.64
N ILE A 26 11.73 -2.92 -24.26
CA ILE A 26 10.39 -3.23 -24.79
C ILE A 26 10.47 -3.89 -26.17
N THR A 27 11.46 -3.57 -27.00
CA THR A 27 11.62 -4.21 -28.32
C THR A 27 11.85 -5.73 -28.24
N VAL A 28 12.34 -6.22 -27.09
CA VAL A 28 12.51 -7.66 -26.82
C VAL A 28 11.17 -8.33 -26.45
N LEU A 29 10.15 -7.55 -26.08
CA LEU A 29 8.82 -8.05 -25.79
C LEU A 29 8.03 -8.33 -27.07
N LYS A 30 7.25 -9.42 -27.05
CA LYS A 30 6.30 -9.74 -28.14
C LYS A 30 5.07 -8.82 -28.15
N GLU A 31 4.83 -8.11 -27.05
CA GLU A 31 3.74 -7.15 -26.90
C GLU A 31 4.30 -5.81 -26.42
N SER A 32 3.89 -4.74 -27.08
CA SER A 32 4.18 -3.37 -26.68
C SER A 32 2.88 -2.68 -26.29
N LYS A 33 2.80 -2.20 -25.05
CA LYS A 33 1.70 -1.39 -24.54
C LYS A 33 2.26 -0.05 -24.09
N GLU A 34 1.52 1.04 -24.33
CA GLU A 34 1.94 2.38 -23.93
C GLU A 34 2.27 2.45 -22.43
N GLN A 35 1.49 1.76 -21.59
CA GLN A 35 1.70 1.70 -20.14
C GLN A 35 3.05 1.06 -19.76
N TYR A 36 3.59 0.18 -20.60
CA TYR A 36 4.89 -0.47 -20.35
C TYR A 36 6.03 0.54 -20.53
N ASN A 37 5.93 1.39 -21.54
CA ASN A 37 6.91 2.44 -21.77
C ASN A 37 6.84 3.52 -20.69
N ASP A 38 5.63 3.99 -20.36
CA ASP A 38 5.43 4.95 -19.27
C ASP A 38 5.99 4.42 -17.93
N PHE A 39 5.64 3.19 -17.57
CA PHE A 39 6.16 2.55 -16.36
C PHE A 39 7.68 2.43 -16.38
N CYS A 40 8.26 1.96 -17.48
CA CYS A 40 9.71 1.81 -17.60
C CYS A 40 10.44 3.13 -17.39
N MET A 41 9.98 4.20 -18.04
CA MET A 41 10.62 5.52 -17.93
C MET A 41 10.50 6.07 -16.50
N LYS A 42 9.33 5.92 -15.87
CA LYS A 42 9.13 6.31 -14.46
C LYS A 42 10.02 5.50 -13.52
N LEU A 43 10.14 4.18 -13.73
CA LEU A 43 11.01 3.33 -12.92
C LEU A 43 12.48 3.74 -13.05
N ALA A 44 12.96 3.94 -14.28
CA ALA A 44 14.31 4.41 -14.57
C ALA A 44 14.63 5.72 -13.82
N ARG A 45 13.73 6.70 -13.90
CA ARG A 45 13.84 7.95 -13.15
C ARG A 45 13.83 7.72 -11.64
N ASN A 46 12.90 6.92 -11.12
CA ASN A 46 12.73 6.72 -9.67
C ASN A 46 13.93 6.02 -9.03
N LEU A 47 14.60 5.14 -9.77
CA LEU A 47 15.89 4.54 -9.43
C LEU A 47 17.05 5.54 -9.49
N GLY A 48 16.86 6.69 -10.14
CA GLY A 48 17.89 7.69 -10.36
C GLY A 48 18.88 7.29 -11.43
N LEU A 49 18.46 6.50 -12.42
CA LEU A 49 19.28 6.28 -13.61
C LEU A 49 19.55 7.64 -14.26
N TYR A 50 20.82 7.95 -14.53
CA TYR A 50 21.25 9.22 -15.13
C TYR A 50 20.99 10.50 -14.30
N SER A 51 20.44 10.38 -13.09
CA SER A 51 20.23 11.51 -12.19
C SER A 51 21.53 11.88 -11.47
N GLU A 52 21.69 13.17 -11.21
CA GLU A 52 22.78 13.71 -10.38
C GLU A 52 22.28 14.08 -8.97
N ASP A 53 20.97 13.96 -8.72
CA ASP A 53 20.38 14.26 -7.41
C ASP A 53 20.78 13.17 -6.40
N ARG A 54 21.50 13.59 -5.35
CA ARG A 54 21.92 12.71 -4.25
C ARG A 54 20.77 12.10 -3.48
N LYS A 55 19.60 12.75 -3.40
CA LYS A 55 18.42 12.19 -2.71
C LYS A 55 17.87 10.96 -3.42
N ILE A 56 18.01 10.91 -4.75
CA ILE A 56 17.55 9.80 -5.58
C ILE A 56 18.66 8.77 -5.75
N THR A 57 19.90 9.23 -5.97
CA THR A 57 21.05 8.36 -6.21
C THR A 57 21.65 7.75 -4.92
N ASN A 58 21.27 8.22 -3.74
CA ASN A 58 21.56 7.59 -2.46
C ASN A 58 20.25 7.41 -1.68
N PRO A 59 19.41 6.43 -2.08
CA PRO A 59 18.06 6.31 -1.56
C PRO A 59 18.08 5.88 -0.10
N SER A 60 17.23 6.51 0.72
CA SER A 60 16.93 6.02 2.06
C SER A 60 16.20 4.68 2.00
N HIS A 61 16.20 3.94 3.11
CA HIS A 61 15.44 2.72 3.24
C HIS A 61 13.95 2.94 2.92
N ASP A 62 13.34 3.99 3.50
CA ASP A 62 11.94 4.37 3.25
C ASP A 62 11.65 4.65 1.77
N ARG A 63 12.56 5.33 1.07
CA ARG A 63 12.41 5.58 -0.36
C ARG A 63 12.37 4.27 -1.14
N CYS A 64 13.23 3.31 -0.80
CA CYS A 64 13.20 1.99 -1.43
C CYS A 64 11.89 1.25 -1.16
N ASN A 65 11.34 1.32 0.06
CA ASN A 65 10.07 0.64 0.38
C ASN A 65 8.89 1.24 -0.36
N ILE A 66 8.84 2.57 -0.46
CA ILE A 66 7.83 3.26 -1.27
C ILE A 66 7.99 2.88 -2.74
N LEU A 67 9.24 2.69 -3.22
CA LEU A 67 9.51 2.33 -4.60
C LEU A 67 9.00 0.92 -4.89
N TYR A 68 9.26 -0.02 -4.00
CA TYR A 68 8.76 -1.38 -4.17
C TYR A 68 7.24 -1.45 -4.10
N ASN A 69 6.61 -0.66 -3.22
CA ASN A 69 5.14 -0.51 -3.18
C ASN A 69 4.59 0.03 -4.50
N TRP A 70 5.22 1.07 -5.05
CA TRP A 70 4.83 1.66 -6.32
C TRP A 70 4.98 0.67 -7.48
N ILE A 71 6.09 -0.07 -7.54
CA ILE A 71 6.31 -1.14 -8.52
C ILE A 71 5.21 -2.21 -8.40
N TYR A 72 4.94 -2.69 -7.19
CA TYR A 72 3.91 -3.70 -6.95
C TYR A 72 2.52 -3.25 -7.42
N ASN A 73 2.10 -2.05 -7.04
CA ASN A 73 0.80 -1.50 -7.45
C ASN A 73 0.73 -1.34 -8.97
N SER A 74 1.84 -0.94 -9.61
CA SER A 74 1.93 -0.81 -11.05
C SER A 74 1.81 -2.16 -11.76
N ILE A 75 2.47 -3.22 -11.26
CA ILE A 75 2.34 -4.59 -11.77
C ILE A 75 0.87 -5.01 -11.73
N LYS A 76 0.20 -4.85 -10.58
CA LYS A 76 -1.20 -5.26 -10.42
C LYS A 76 -2.15 -4.48 -11.31
N LYS A 77 -1.94 -3.17 -11.45
CA LYS A 77 -2.83 -2.29 -12.21
C LYS A 77 -2.67 -2.46 -13.71
N TYR A 78 -1.44 -2.54 -14.18
CA TYR A 78 -1.13 -2.46 -15.61
C TYR A 78 -0.59 -3.77 -16.21
N HIS A 79 -0.48 -4.83 -15.41
CA HIS A 79 0.07 -6.12 -15.82
C HIS A 79 1.46 -5.93 -16.43
N ILE A 80 2.32 -5.19 -15.71
CA ILE A 80 3.69 -4.88 -16.13
C ILE A 80 4.50 -6.19 -16.22
N PRO A 81 5.15 -6.46 -17.36
CA PRO A 81 6.03 -7.61 -17.51
C PRO A 81 7.27 -7.53 -16.62
N ASP A 82 7.60 -8.65 -15.98
CA ASP A 82 8.76 -8.79 -15.07
C ASP A 82 10.09 -8.40 -15.70
N ASN A 83 10.26 -8.67 -17.01
CA ASN A 83 11.49 -8.36 -17.71
C ASN A 83 11.76 -6.85 -17.71
N ILE A 84 10.73 -5.98 -17.79
CA ILE A 84 10.95 -4.52 -17.77
C ILE A 84 11.57 -4.12 -16.44
N ILE A 85 11.03 -4.65 -15.34
CA ILE A 85 11.52 -4.35 -13.98
C ILE A 85 12.94 -4.89 -13.82
N LYS A 86 13.16 -6.14 -14.22
CA LYS A 86 14.47 -6.80 -14.17
C LYS A 86 15.54 -6.00 -14.93
N GLU A 87 15.28 -5.64 -16.19
CA GLU A 87 16.24 -4.91 -17.02
C GLU A 87 16.54 -3.51 -16.45
N CYS A 88 15.53 -2.81 -15.91
CA CYS A 88 15.75 -1.53 -15.20
C CYS A 88 16.69 -1.69 -13.98
N PHE A 89 16.50 -2.74 -13.18
CA PHE A 89 17.34 -2.98 -12.02
C PHE A 89 18.72 -3.55 -12.35
N ASP A 90 18.85 -4.33 -13.42
CA ASP A 90 20.14 -4.80 -13.93
C ASP A 90 20.99 -3.60 -14.39
N GLU A 91 20.38 -2.63 -15.08
CA GLU A 91 21.05 -1.38 -15.47
C GLU A 91 21.40 -0.51 -14.26
N TYR A 92 20.47 -0.39 -13.30
CA TYR A 92 20.71 0.30 -12.03
C TYR A 92 21.90 -0.29 -11.28
N ASP A 93 21.97 -1.61 -11.20
CA ASP A 93 23.03 -2.34 -10.53
C ASP A 93 24.38 -2.15 -11.22
N ARG A 94 24.40 -2.16 -12.55
CA ARG A 94 25.59 -1.85 -13.36
C ARG A 94 26.13 -0.46 -13.03
N ILE A 95 25.26 0.55 -12.99
CA ILE A 95 25.64 1.92 -12.67
C ILE A 95 26.13 2.02 -11.22
N LYS A 96 25.41 1.43 -10.25
CA LYS A 96 25.78 1.51 -8.83
C LYS A 96 27.08 0.80 -8.51
N LYS A 97 27.36 -0.33 -9.17
CA LYS A 97 28.64 -1.02 -9.03
C LYS A 97 29.81 -0.15 -9.47
N ALA A 98 29.63 0.66 -10.51
CA ALA A 98 30.65 1.59 -10.98
C ALA A 98 30.87 2.78 -10.00
N THR A 99 29.83 3.21 -9.27
CA THR A 99 29.92 4.38 -8.38
C THR A 99 30.13 4.06 -6.89
N GLY A 100 29.96 2.80 -6.46
CA GLY A 100 30.09 2.40 -5.06
C GLY A 100 29.00 2.96 -4.12
N ASN A 101 27.87 3.43 -4.66
CA ASN A 101 26.83 4.10 -3.89
C ASN A 101 25.83 3.11 -3.25
N ILE A 102 25.23 3.51 -2.13
CA ILE A 102 24.05 2.84 -1.53
C ILE A 102 22.95 2.73 -2.58
N LYS A 103 22.22 1.60 -2.56
CA LYS A 103 21.22 1.28 -3.57
C LYS A 103 20.00 0.56 -3.00
N CYS A 104 18.87 0.68 -3.71
CA CYS A 104 17.72 -0.19 -3.49
C CYS A 104 17.99 -1.56 -4.12
N TYR A 105 18.09 -2.60 -3.31
CA TYR A 105 18.29 -3.96 -3.82
C TYR A 105 16.99 -4.49 -4.43
N TYR A 106 16.98 -4.70 -5.74
CA TYR A 106 15.96 -5.53 -6.35
C TYR A 106 16.25 -6.98 -6.04
N TYR A 107 15.36 -7.56 -5.28
CA TYR A 107 15.27 -9.00 -5.23
C TYR A 107 14.40 -9.39 -6.41
N THR A 108 14.91 -10.28 -7.25
CA THR A 108 14.15 -10.95 -8.31
C THR A 108 13.11 -11.86 -7.66
N TYR A 109 12.13 -11.28 -6.98
CA TYR A 109 11.22 -12.01 -6.12
C TYR A 109 10.52 -13.10 -6.95
N ASN A 110 10.08 -12.75 -8.18
CA ASN A 110 9.20 -13.58 -9.00
C ASN A 110 9.72 -14.97 -9.36
N ASN A 111 11.04 -15.13 -9.47
CA ASN A 111 11.66 -16.43 -9.76
C ASN A 111 12.45 -17.01 -8.59
N THR A 112 12.59 -16.28 -7.48
CA THR A 112 13.43 -16.70 -6.35
C THR A 112 12.62 -17.36 -5.25
N TYR A 113 11.38 -16.93 -5.04
CA TYR A 113 10.57 -17.35 -3.90
C TYR A 113 9.23 -17.93 -4.35
N GLU A 114 8.68 -18.81 -3.53
CA GLU A 114 7.26 -19.10 -3.50
C GLU A 114 6.50 -17.84 -3.03
N GLU A 115 5.46 -17.46 -3.77
CA GLU A 115 4.66 -16.25 -3.51
C GLU A 115 5.50 -14.98 -3.30
N PRO A 116 6.23 -14.54 -4.34
CA PRO A 116 7.09 -13.35 -4.30
C PRO A 116 6.45 -12.08 -3.74
N GLU A 117 5.15 -11.91 -3.98
CA GLU A 117 4.36 -10.79 -3.52
C GLU A 117 4.29 -10.72 -1.98
N ASN A 118 4.13 -11.87 -1.34
CA ASN A 118 4.07 -11.95 0.12
C ASN A 118 5.44 -11.72 0.76
N ILE A 119 6.53 -12.16 0.11
CA ILE A 119 7.89 -11.82 0.54
C ILE A 119 8.12 -10.31 0.47
N LEU A 120 7.69 -9.66 -0.61
CA LEU A 120 7.81 -8.22 -0.74
C LEU A 120 7.07 -7.48 0.39
N LEU A 121 5.82 -7.88 0.67
CA LEU A 121 5.04 -7.31 1.77
C LEU A 121 5.75 -7.49 3.13
N LEU A 122 6.29 -8.68 3.42
CA LEU A 122 7.06 -8.90 4.65
C LEU A 122 8.33 -8.05 4.70
N ASN A 123 9.00 -7.84 3.57
CA ASN A 123 10.18 -6.97 3.50
C ASN A 123 9.84 -5.50 3.80
N ILE A 124 8.71 -5.01 3.29
CA ILE A 124 8.19 -3.69 3.61
C ILE A 124 7.83 -3.62 5.10
N PHE A 125 7.16 -4.62 5.65
CA PHE A 125 6.85 -4.59 7.08
C PHE A 125 8.11 -4.56 7.96
N LYS A 126 9.14 -5.33 7.58
CA LYS A 126 10.45 -5.31 8.25
C LYS A 126 11.05 -3.90 8.32
N SER A 127 10.88 -3.08 7.29
CA SER A 127 11.44 -1.72 7.28
C SER A 127 10.83 -0.79 8.32
N TYR A 128 9.60 -1.07 8.72
CA TYR A 128 8.83 -0.24 9.65
C TYR A 128 8.91 -0.75 11.10
N PHE A 129 9.74 -1.75 11.41
CA PHE A 129 9.84 -2.29 12.77
C PHE A 129 10.14 -1.21 13.81
N GLU A 130 11.03 -0.27 13.52
CA GLU A 130 11.36 0.81 14.44
C GLU A 130 10.17 1.75 14.68
N THR A 131 9.54 2.25 13.61
CA THR A 131 8.35 3.11 13.69
C THR A 131 7.22 2.42 14.45
N ILE A 132 6.98 1.14 14.15
CA ILE A 132 5.91 0.36 14.79
C ILE A 132 6.25 0.12 16.26
N LYS A 133 7.50 -0.22 16.58
CA LYS A 133 7.98 -0.35 17.96
C LYS A 133 7.69 0.94 18.74
N ASP A 134 8.02 2.10 18.18
CA ASP A 134 7.80 3.38 18.85
C ASP A 134 6.29 3.66 19.06
N ILE A 135 5.47 3.41 18.03
CA ILE A 135 4.01 3.51 18.12
C ILE A 135 3.44 2.60 19.22
N MET A 136 3.88 1.34 19.25
CA MET A 136 3.38 0.35 20.22
C MET A 136 3.84 0.62 21.66
N ASN A 137 4.95 1.35 21.83
CA ASN A 137 5.51 1.76 23.11
C ASN A 137 5.05 3.15 23.59
N GLY A 138 4.31 3.86 22.76
CA GLY A 138 3.66 5.12 23.11
C GLY A 138 2.41 4.91 23.95
N ASP A 139 1.70 6.02 24.19
CA ASP A 139 0.56 6.07 25.13
C ASP A 139 -0.76 6.45 24.45
N ILE A 140 -0.76 6.63 23.12
CA ILE A 140 -1.96 7.00 22.35
C ILE A 140 -2.66 5.73 21.87
N ASP A 141 -3.74 5.33 22.56
CA ASP A 141 -4.49 4.09 22.31
C ASP A 141 -4.90 3.88 20.85
N ASN A 142 -5.32 4.94 20.15
CA ASN A 142 -5.71 4.84 18.74
C ASN A 142 -4.53 4.44 17.82
N TYR A 143 -3.33 4.94 18.11
CA TYR A 143 -2.13 4.59 17.35
C TYR A 143 -1.64 3.19 17.71
N ILE A 144 -1.66 2.83 19.00
CA ILE A 144 -1.36 1.47 19.45
C ILE A 144 -2.31 0.47 18.80
N SER A 145 -3.61 0.76 18.76
CA SER A 145 -4.61 -0.09 18.10
C SER A 145 -4.35 -0.23 16.60
N SER A 146 -4.00 0.87 15.92
CA SER A 146 -3.67 0.86 14.49
C SER A 146 -2.39 0.06 14.21
N GLY A 147 -1.35 0.23 15.04
CA GLY A 147 -0.10 -0.53 14.97
C GLY A 147 -0.34 -2.03 15.21
N HIS A 148 -1.17 -2.39 16.20
CA HIS A 148 -1.52 -3.78 16.46
C HIS A 148 -2.25 -4.41 15.26
N LYS A 149 -3.26 -3.74 14.70
CA LYS A 149 -3.98 -4.20 13.50
C LYS A 149 -3.02 -4.40 12.32
N TYR A 150 -2.10 -3.45 12.15
CA TYR A 150 -1.08 -3.53 11.10
C TYR A 150 -0.18 -4.76 11.28
N ILE A 151 0.36 -5.01 12.48
CA ILE A 151 1.17 -6.21 12.79
C ILE A 151 0.38 -7.50 12.52
N CYS A 152 -0.88 -7.54 12.93
CA CYS A 152 -1.77 -8.68 12.72
C CYS A 152 -1.91 -9.09 11.25
N GLU A 153 -1.91 -8.14 10.32
CA GLU A 153 -1.98 -8.43 8.89
C GLU A 153 -0.71 -9.14 8.39
N PHE A 154 0.48 -8.71 8.81
CA PHE A 154 1.73 -9.34 8.38
C PHE A 154 2.03 -10.65 9.09
N VAL A 155 1.67 -10.79 10.37
CA VAL A 155 1.74 -12.08 11.08
C VAL A 155 0.88 -13.12 10.37
N ASN A 156 -0.30 -12.74 9.86
CA ASN A 156 -1.14 -13.63 9.07
C ASN A 156 -0.45 -14.09 7.76
N ILE A 157 0.18 -13.15 7.05
CA ILE A 157 0.92 -13.44 5.81
C ILE A 157 2.06 -14.42 6.13
N TYR A 158 2.88 -14.12 7.13
CA TYR A 158 3.97 -14.98 7.57
C TYR A 158 3.47 -16.38 7.93
N ASN A 159 2.43 -16.49 8.76
CA ASN A 159 1.90 -17.78 9.22
C ASN A 159 1.39 -18.63 8.04
N LYS A 160 0.66 -18.03 7.10
CA LYS A 160 0.21 -18.72 5.89
C LYS A 160 1.38 -19.23 5.06
N MET A 161 2.36 -18.37 4.80
CA MET A 161 3.53 -18.76 4.02
C MET A 161 4.33 -19.87 4.71
N ASN A 162 4.61 -19.72 6.00
CA ASN A 162 5.37 -20.69 6.77
C ASN A 162 4.65 -22.05 6.81
N SER A 163 3.33 -22.04 7.00
CA SER A 163 2.51 -23.26 6.99
C SER A 163 2.52 -23.95 5.63
N ASN A 164 2.29 -23.20 4.55
CA ASN A 164 2.18 -23.77 3.21
C ASN A 164 3.53 -24.29 2.67
N TYR A 165 4.62 -23.61 2.99
CA TYR A 165 5.91 -23.85 2.33
C TYR A 165 6.98 -24.43 3.24
N CYS A 166 6.88 -24.29 4.57
CA CYS A 166 7.99 -24.66 5.47
C CYS A 166 7.63 -25.73 6.51
N LEU A 167 6.34 -25.96 6.79
CA LEU A 167 5.88 -27.04 7.66
C LEU A 167 5.60 -28.31 6.82
N GLY A 168 6.54 -29.27 6.78
CA GLY A 168 6.33 -30.53 6.04
C GLY A 168 7.62 -31.30 5.71
N LYS A 169 7.51 -32.31 4.82
CA LYS A 169 8.70 -33.01 4.27
C LYS A 169 9.63 -31.99 3.63
N GLY A 170 10.94 -32.17 3.85
CA GLY A 170 12.01 -31.21 3.51
C GLY A 170 11.92 -30.64 2.09
N PRO A 171 12.65 -29.55 1.81
CA PRO A 171 12.42 -28.71 0.65
C PRO A 171 12.43 -29.50 -0.67
N ASN A 172 11.32 -29.43 -1.40
CA ASN A 172 11.08 -30.05 -2.69
C ASN A 172 11.62 -29.23 -3.87
N GLY A 173 12.18 -28.02 -3.63
CA GLY A 173 12.80 -27.18 -4.68
C GLY A 173 13.53 -25.94 -4.17
N GLN A 174 14.36 -25.32 -5.02
CA GLN A 174 15.18 -24.14 -4.68
C GLN A 174 14.34 -22.94 -4.22
N LYS A 175 13.17 -22.70 -4.86
CA LYS A 175 12.26 -21.61 -4.47
C LYS A 175 11.76 -21.78 -3.04
N GLN A 176 11.32 -22.97 -2.67
CA GLN A 176 10.92 -23.29 -1.31
C GLN A 176 12.07 -23.11 -0.30
N GLN A 177 13.29 -23.54 -0.64
CA GLN A 177 14.46 -23.31 0.22
C GLN A 177 14.71 -21.82 0.46
N ASN A 178 14.69 -21.03 -0.61
CA ASN A 178 14.86 -19.58 -0.53
C ASN A 178 13.73 -18.94 0.30
N THR A 179 12.48 -19.35 0.09
CA THR A 179 11.33 -18.87 0.86
C THR A 179 11.48 -19.16 2.34
N CYS A 180 11.78 -20.41 2.72
CA CYS A 180 11.94 -20.77 4.13
C CYS A 180 13.17 -20.11 4.77
N GLY A 181 14.28 -19.97 4.03
CA GLY A 181 15.44 -19.21 4.49
C GLY A 181 15.12 -17.74 4.75
N TYR A 182 14.33 -17.11 3.87
CA TYR A 182 13.85 -15.75 4.08
C TYR A 182 12.92 -15.65 5.29
N LEU A 183 11.92 -16.52 5.40
CA LEU A 183 10.96 -16.52 6.52
C LEU A 183 11.66 -16.74 7.87
N SER A 184 12.63 -17.65 7.94
CA SER A 184 13.45 -17.84 9.14
C SER A 184 14.23 -16.57 9.49
N THR A 185 14.81 -15.90 8.50
CA THR A 185 15.51 -14.63 8.71
C THR A 185 14.56 -13.53 9.17
N PHE A 186 13.40 -13.42 8.53
CA PHE A 186 12.35 -12.46 8.88
C PHE A 186 11.90 -12.67 10.33
N LYS A 187 11.64 -13.92 10.74
CA LYS A 187 11.25 -14.27 12.11
C LYS A 187 12.27 -13.78 13.14
N ASN A 188 13.56 -14.01 12.90
CA ASN A 188 14.62 -13.53 13.79
C ASN A 188 14.61 -12.00 13.89
N ASN A 189 14.47 -11.29 12.76
CA ASN A 189 14.38 -9.83 12.76
C ASN A 189 13.15 -9.33 13.52
N TYR A 190 11.99 -9.96 13.32
CA TYR A 190 10.75 -9.63 14.03
C TYR A 190 10.93 -9.76 15.54
N ASN A 191 11.53 -10.87 15.98
CA ASN A 191 11.77 -11.11 17.41
C ASN A 191 12.75 -10.08 18.00
N ILE A 192 13.87 -9.81 17.32
CA ILE A 192 14.93 -8.94 17.84
C ILE A 192 14.52 -7.47 17.85
N PHE A 193 14.00 -6.97 16.72
CA PHE A 193 13.83 -5.54 16.49
C PHE A 193 12.43 -5.01 16.80
N LEU A 194 11.43 -5.90 16.82
CA LEU A 194 10.07 -5.53 17.17
C LEU A 194 9.68 -6.15 18.52
N LEU A 195 9.43 -7.45 18.59
CA LEU A 195 8.84 -8.11 19.75
C LEU A 195 9.62 -7.87 21.06
N ASN A 196 10.94 -8.06 21.04
CA ASN A 196 11.76 -7.93 22.24
C ASN A 196 11.98 -6.48 22.69
N GLN A 197 11.68 -5.50 21.82
CA GLN A 197 11.84 -4.08 22.10
C GLN A 197 10.57 -3.43 22.67
N LEU A 198 9.49 -4.20 22.80
CA LEU A 198 8.22 -3.70 23.34
C LEU A 198 8.24 -3.66 24.86
N LYS A 199 7.72 -2.56 25.44
CA LYS A 199 7.50 -2.42 26.89
C LYS A 199 6.50 -3.46 27.42
N ASN A 200 5.49 -3.80 26.61
CA ASN A 200 4.49 -4.81 26.94
C ASN A 200 4.38 -5.83 25.80
N LYS A 201 5.04 -6.99 25.98
CA LYS A 201 5.06 -8.08 24.99
C LYS A 201 3.72 -8.78 24.84
N ASP A 202 2.85 -8.72 25.86
CA ASP A 202 1.57 -9.41 25.86
C ASP A 202 0.59 -8.83 24.83
N LYS A 203 0.82 -7.58 24.41
CA LYS A 203 0.03 -6.87 23.38
C LYS A 203 0.23 -7.41 21.96
N ILE A 204 1.27 -8.22 21.71
CA ILE A 204 1.59 -8.73 20.37
C ILE A 204 1.65 -10.26 20.38
N ILE A 205 1.56 -10.84 19.18
CA ILE A 205 1.63 -12.27 18.93
C ILE A 205 3.07 -12.63 18.54
N SER A 206 3.62 -13.65 19.18
CA SER A 206 4.86 -14.26 18.72
C SER A 206 4.61 -15.01 17.42
N LEU A 207 5.58 -15.01 16.51
CA LEU A 207 5.52 -15.83 15.29
C LEU A 207 5.59 -17.33 15.57
N ASP A 208 5.90 -17.72 16.81
CA ASP A 208 5.85 -19.09 17.32
C ASP A 208 4.53 -19.44 18.01
N ASP A 209 3.63 -18.47 18.20
CA ASP A 209 2.37 -18.72 18.88
C ASP A 209 1.45 -19.59 18.01
N ASP A 210 0.73 -20.49 18.67
CA ASP A 210 -0.29 -21.30 18.02
C ASP A 210 -1.38 -20.44 17.38
N ASN A 211 -2.01 -20.97 16.34
CA ASN A 211 -3.07 -20.28 15.60
C ASN A 211 -4.22 -19.81 16.51
N SER A 212 -4.50 -20.50 17.62
CA SER A 212 -5.50 -20.09 18.61
C SER A 212 -5.19 -18.73 19.26
N VAL A 213 -3.91 -18.45 19.56
CA VAL A 213 -3.45 -17.17 20.13
C VAL A 213 -3.59 -16.05 19.10
N TYR A 214 -3.25 -16.33 17.84
CA TYR A 214 -3.45 -15.38 16.74
C TYR A 214 -4.94 -14.99 16.60
N MET A 215 -5.86 -15.96 16.64
CA MET A 215 -7.30 -15.70 16.55
C MET A 215 -7.77 -14.80 17.70
N ASN A 216 -7.31 -15.07 18.93
CA ASN A 216 -7.70 -14.30 20.11
C ASN A 216 -7.14 -12.87 20.11
N LYS A 217 -5.89 -12.67 19.72
CA LYS A 217 -5.26 -11.34 19.76
C LYS A 217 -5.57 -10.49 18.53
N CYS A 218 -5.68 -11.08 17.33
CA CYS A 218 -5.89 -10.33 16.08
C CYS A 218 -7.33 -10.29 15.55
N LYS A 219 -8.20 -11.26 15.87
CA LYS A 219 -9.55 -11.35 15.27
C LYS A 219 -10.70 -10.98 16.20
N SER A 220 -10.43 -10.66 17.46
CA SER A 220 -11.47 -10.35 18.46
C SER A 220 -12.31 -9.10 18.19
N ASP A 221 -11.87 -8.22 17.28
CA ASP A 221 -12.65 -7.02 16.89
C ASP A 221 -13.75 -7.30 15.85
N LYS A 222 -13.76 -8.46 15.17
CA LYS A 222 -14.79 -8.75 14.14
C LYS A 222 -16.12 -9.22 14.71
N GLN A 223 -16.20 -9.51 16.01
CA GLN A 223 -17.43 -10.02 16.64
C GLN A 223 -18.17 -9.00 17.51
N LYS A 224 -17.63 -7.79 17.73
CA LYS A 224 -18.28 -6.77 18.59
C LYS A 224 -19.28 -5.85 17.87
N THR A 225 -19.63 -6.11 16.61
CA THR A 225 -20.56 -5.25 15.85
C THR A 225 -21.74 -6.03 15.29
N VAL A 226 -22.41 -6.85 16.11
CA VAL A 226 -23.84 -7.13 15.97
C VAL A 226 -24.42 -7.39 17.36
N LEU A 227 -24.88 -6.36 18.04
CA LEU A 227 -25.97 -6.51 19.00
C LEU A 227 -27.23 -6.01 18.27
N PRO A 228 -28.26 -6.85 18.08
CA PRO A 228 -29.54 -6.36 17.61
C PRO A 228 -30.13 -5.48 18.70
N ALA A 229 -30.54 -4.26 18.34
CA ALA A 229 -31.38 -3.45 19.19
C ALA A 229 -32.69 -4.21 19.46
N GLU A 230 -32.97 -4.51 20.72
CA GLU A 230 -34.30 -4.95 21.15
C GLU A 230 -35.30 -3.84 20.81
N VAL A 231 -36.15 -4.13 19.83
CA VAL A 231 -37.35 -3.34 19.55
C VAL A 231 -38.39 -3.73 20.58
N HIS A 232 -38.58 -2.89 21.60
CA HIS A 232 -39.85 -2.87 22.32
C HIS A 232 -40.63 -1.64 21.89
N ASN A 233 -41.60 -1.86 21.01
CA ASN A 233 -42.69 -0.92 20.77
C ASN A 233 -43.72 -1.10 21.89
N GLU A 234 -44.09 0.00 22.55
CA GLU A 234 -45.46 0.32 22.95
C GLU A 234 -45.55 1.81 23.34
N HIS A 235 -46.58 2.48 22.83
CA HIS A 235 -46.85 3.93 22.85
C HIS A 235 -48.13 4.17 23.69
N PRO A 236 -48.61 5.40 23.99
CA PRO A 236 -48.02 6.59 24.61
C PRO A 236 -48.85 7.08 25.82
N GLN A 237 -48.36 8.09 26.57
CA GLN A 237 -49.27 9.03 27.25
C GLN A 237 -48.64 10.42 27.39
N PHE A 238 -49.23 11.41 26.70
CA PHE A 238 -49.03 12.84 26.92
C PHE A 238 -50.11 13.39 27.85
N PRO A 239 -49.81 14.47 28.61
CA PRO A 239 -50.79 15.50 28.87
C PRO A 239 -50.45 16.80 28.14
N HIS A 240 -51.44 17.32 27.40
CA HIS A 240 -51.51 18.66 26.82
C HIS A 240 -51.57 19.77 27.88
N SER A 241 -51.05 20.98 27.57
CA SER A 241 -51.90 22.18 27.34
C SER A 241 -51.18 23.54 27.36
N ARG A 242 -51.35 24.31 26.28
CA ARG A 242 -51.64 25.77 26.13
C ARG A 242 -51.45 26.06 24.63
N GLY A 243 -52.44 26.38 23.79
CA GLY A 243 -53.53 27.35 23.90
C GLY A 243 -52.97 28.77 23.67
N GLY A 244 -53.14 29.47 22.54
CA GLY A 244 -53.86 29.18 21.30
C GLY A 244 -53.70 30.30 20.25
N THR A 245 -54.43 30.12 19.13
CA THR A 245 -55.10 31.14 18.29
C THR A 245 -54.33 31.89 17.17
N ARG A 246 -54.71 31.53 15.91
CA ARG A 246 -54.88 32.34 14.65
C ARG A 246 -53.65 33.04 14.05
N GLU A 247 -53.48 33.25 12.74
CA GLU A 247 -54.11 32.92 11.44
C GLU A 247 -53.08 33.46 10.41
N ASN A 248 -52.79 32.74 9.32
CA ASN A 248 -52.79 33.24 7.92
C ASN A 248 -52.17 32.24 6.93
N LEU A 249 -53.04 31.76 6.03
CA LEU A 249 -52.80 31.47 4.60
C LEU A 249 -52.29 32.75 3.91
N ASP A 250 -51.56 32.81 2.79
CA ASP A 250 -51.50 32.09 1.51
C ASP A 250 -50.04 32.23 0.96
N ILE A 251 -49.51 31.48 -0.01
CA ILE A 251 -49.79 31.58 -1.46
C ILE A 251 -49.09 30.42 -2.21
N PHE A 252 -49.86 29.81 -3.14
CA PHE A 252 -49.52 28.86 -4.22
C PHE A 252 -48.42 29.40 -5.19
N SER A 253 -47.64 28.62 -5.95
CA SER A 253 -48.10 27.80 -7.07
C SER A 253 -46.95 27.05 -7.78
N TYR A 254 -47.28 25.82 -8.19
CA TYR A 254 -46.85 24.97 -9.32
C TYR A 254 -46.59 25.74 -10.66
N GLN A 255 -45.88 25.28 -11.71
CA GLN A 255 -45.00 24.15 -12.11
C GLN A 255 -44.52 24.44 -13.59
N PRO A 256 -44.04 23.51 -14.46
CA PRO A 256 -42.83 23.65 -15.31
C PRO A 256 -43.08 23.74 -16.85
N THR A 257 -42.03 23.93 -17.68
CA THR A 257 -42.04 23.52 -19.12
C THR A 257 -40.64 23.29 -19.72
N VAL A 258 -40.60 22.41 -20.73
CA VAL A 258 -39.48 21.97 -21.60
C VAL A 258 -39.45 22.79 -22.90
N GLY A 259 -38.27 22.99 -23.51
CA GLY A 259 -38.12 23.48 -24.90
C GLY A 259 -36.66 23.44 -25.40
N ASN A 260 -36.45 22.98 -26.63
CA ASN A 260 -35.18 22.70 -27.32
C ASN A 260 -34.88 23.79 -28.38
N TYR A 261 -33.61 24.11 -28.68
CA TYR A 261 -33.02 24.48 -30.00
C TYR A 261 -31.57 25.00 -29.89
N ASP A 262 -30.71 24.59 -30.84
CA ASP A 262 -29.29 24.89 -31.00
C ASP A 262 -28.94 26.36 -31.33
N THR A 263 -27.75 26.83 -30.92
CA THR A 263 -26.78 27.57 -31.79
C THR A 263 -25.47 27.91 -31.05
N ASN A 264 -24.37 27.47 -31.68
CA ASN A 264 -22.96 27.89 -31.67
C ASN A 264 -22.40 28.98 -30.72
N THR A 265 -21.17 28.68 -30.27
CA THR A 265 -20.00 29.52 -29.92
C THR A 265 -19.67 29.87 -28.46
N SER A 266 -18.45 29.43 -28.10
CA SER A 266 -17.45 30.10 -27.27
C SER A 266 -17.42 29.86 -25.74
N ILE A 267 -16.53 28.93 -25.36
CA ILE A 267 -15.52 29.04 -24.28
C ILE A 267 -16.04 29.29 -22.86
N SER A 268 -16.01 28.23 -22.03
CA SER A 268 -15.21 28.16 -20.79
C SER A 268 -15.68 26.95 -19.97
N SER A 269 -15.15 25.75 -20.25
CA SER A 269 -15.31 24.63 -19.32
C SER A 269 -14.15 24.66 -18.33
N THR A 270 -14.39 25.31 -17.20
CA THR A 270 -13.64 25.10 -15.96
C THR A 270 -13.76 23.62 -15.61
N VAL A 271 -12.77 22.82 -16.02
CA VAL A 271 -12.68 21.41 -15.64
C VAL A 271 -12.39 21.40 -14.15
N SER A 272 -13.44 21.12 -13.36
CA SER A 272 -13.28 20.67 -11.99
C SER A 272 -12.37 19.46 -12.02
N THR A 273 -11.14 19.63 -11.55
CA THR A 273 -10.23 18.53 -11.27
C THR A 273 -10.87 17.73 -10.13
N ALA A 274 -11.69 16.75 -10.50
CA ALA A 274 -12.08 15.69 -9.61
C ALA A 274 -10.78 15.02 -9.16
N VAL A 275 -10.36 15.33 -7.94
CA VAL A 275 -9.34 14.58 -7.22
C VAL A 275 -9.91 13.19 -7.04
N GLY A 276 -9.65 12.34 -8.03
CA GLY A 276 -9.98 10.93 -7.98
C GLY A 276 -9.22 10.34 -6.80
N THR A 277 -9.94 10.06 -5.73
CA THR A 277 -9.50 9.20 -4.65
C THR A 277 -9.11 7.87 -5.27
N VAL A 278 -7.81 7.63 -5.40
CA VAL A 278 -7.24 6.31 -5.69
C VAL A 278 -7.40 5.47 -4.42
N ALA A 279 -8.65 5.18 -4.05
CA ALA A 279 -9.01 4.18 -3.05
C ALA A 279 -8.96 2.81 -3.73
N GLY A 280 -7.75 2.42 -4.13
CA GLY A 280 -7.45 1.11 -4.71
C GLY A 280 -6.06 0.63 -4.32
N ALA A 281 -5.42 1.28 -3.35
CA ALA A 281 -4.24 0.73 -2.70
C ALA A 281 -4.73 -0.33 -1.71
N SER A 282 -4.13 -1.53 -1.77
CA SER A 282 -4.30 -2.62 -0.79
C SER A 282 -4.60 -2.08 0.63
N SER A 283 -5.61 -2.61 1.32
CA SER A 283 -6.00 -2.14 2.68
C SER A 283 -4.80 -2.05 3.64
N ILE A 284 -3.80 -2.90 3.42
CA ILE A 284 -2.51 -2.95 4.12
C ILE A 284 -1.69 -1.66 3.91
N LEU A 285 -1.70 -1.09 2.71
CA LEU A 285 -1.01 0.15 2.35
C LEU A 285 -1.74 1.39 2.88
N ALA A 286 -3.08 1.38 2.89
CA ALA A 286 -3.85 2.43 3.55
C ALA A 286 -3.57 2.46 5.05
N LEU A 287 -3.40 1.28 5.68
CA LEU A 287 -2.96 1.16 7.06
C LEU A 287 -1.52 1.66 7.26
N LEU A 288 -0.57 1.32 6.37
CA LEU A 288 0.79 1.89 6.36
C LEU A 288 0.79 3.41 6.34
N TYR A 289 0.05 4.00 5.39
CA TYR A 289 -0.02 5.44 5.24
C TYR A 289 -0.63 6.10 6.48
N LYS A 290 -1.70 5.51 7.04
CA LYS A 290 -2.32 5.98 8.29
C LYS A 290 -1.38 5.88 9.50
N VAL A 291 -0.56 4.84 9.58
CA VAL A 291 0.40 4.62 10.67
C VAL A 291 1.59 5.58 10.55
N THR A 292 2.06 5.86 9.33
CA THR A 292 3.28 6.65 9.08
C THR A 292 3.04 8.17 9.04
N GLN A 293 1.95 8.66 8.45
CA GLN A 293 1.67 10.11 8.35
C GLN A 293 1.14 10.75 9.64
N ASN A 294 0.54 9.98 10.54
CA ASN A 294 -0.01 10.50 11.79
C ASN A 294 0.97 10.44 12.96
N TYR A 295 2.16 9.84 12.76
CA TYR A 295 3.17 9.64 13.79
C TYR A 295 4.45 10.48 13.58
N ILE A 296 4.73 10.89 12.33
CA ILE A 296 5.78 11.85 11.97
C ILE A 296 5.20 13.27 12.07
#